data_AF-A0A936K9X7-F1
#
_entry.id   AF-A0A936K9X7-F1
#
_cell.length_a   1.000
_cell.length_b   1.000
_cell.length_c   1.000
_cell.angle_alpha   90.00
_cell.angle_beta   90.00
_cell.angle_gamma   90.00
#
_symmetry.space_group_name_H-M   'P 1'
#
loop_
_entity.id
_entity.type
_entity.pdbx_description
1 polymer ?
#
loop_
_entity_poly.entity_id
_entity_poly.type
_entity_poly.pdbx_seq_one_letter_code
_entity_poly.pdbx_strand_id
1 'polypeptide(L)'
;MIGDYAKQKQDCCAQVLADIVAPANGKNFRTIAGLFGYTPVIDPFARVAVNDRAPLIENESGGVSAQIDIELPGATLTSISAWRFWNWTPQGDLDFIPLSAPSPRPTMPTGKTSTVRTADRFDRQQQGRLCGRALLL
;
A
#
# COMPACT_ATOMS: atom_id res chain seq x y z
N MET A 1 13.27 3.17 20.43
CA MET A 1 11.98 3.52 19.81
C MET A 1 12.23 3.88 18.36
N ILE A 2 11.36 3.43 17.45
CA ILE A 2 11.45 3.68 16.00
C ILE A 2 10.06 4.09 15.51
N GLY A 3 9.98 4.99 14.53
CA GLY A 3 8.72 5.35 13.89
C GLY A 3 8.91 5.78 12.44
N ASP A 4 7.86 5.61 11.65
CA ASP A 4 7.81 5.95 10.23
C ASP A 4 6.46 6.58 9.85
N TYR A 5 6.50 7.46 8.85
CA TYR A 5 5.33 8.12 8.29
C TYR A 5 5.53 8.36 6.79
N ALA A 6 4.52 8.05 5.99
CA ALA A 6 4.49 8.29 4.56
C ALA A 6 3.12 8.81 4.13
N LYS A 7 3.11 9.84 3.29
CA LYS A 7 1.91 10.39 2.66
C LYS A 7 2.15 10.60 1.18
N GLN A 8 1.24 10.07 0.38
CA GLN A 8 1.17 10.28 -1.07
C GLN A 8 -0.18 10.91 -1.39
N LYS A 9 -0.15 12.05 -2.07
CA LYS A 9 -1.35 12.72 -2.58
C LYS A 9 -1.14 13.01 -4.06
N GLN A 10 -2.00 12.42 -4.90
CA GLN A 10 -1.98 12.61 -6.34
C GLN A 10 -3.36 13.13 -6.78
N ASP A 11 -3.41 14.35 -7.28
CA ASP A 11 -4.63 15.06 -7.72
C ASP A 11 -4.60 15.45 -9.21
N CYS A 12 -3.62 14.94 -9.96
CA CYS A 12 -3.31 15.47 -11.28
C CYS A 12 -3.86 14.69 -12.46
N CYS A 13 -4.06 13.38 -12.32
CA CYS A 13 -3.70 12.55 -13.46
C CYS A 13 -4.87 11.72 -13.98
N ALA A 14 -5.35 12.10 -15.16
CA ALA A 14 -6.26 11.33 -15.97
C ALA A 14 -5.49 10.29 -16.80
N GLN A 15 -6.09 9.12 -17.00
CA GLN A 15 -5.51 8.08 -17.84
C GLN A 15 -5.83 8.39 -19.31
N VAL A 16 -4.81 8.33 -20.17
CA VAL A 16 -4.97 8.51 -21.62
C VAL A 16 -4.53 7.24 -22.35
N LEU A 17 -5.19 6.96 -23.48
CA LEU A 17 -4.80 5.85 -24.34
C LEU A 17 -3.45 6.18 -24.99
N ALA A 18 -2.40 5.43 -24.65
CA ALA A 18 -1.06 5.60 -25.20
C ALA A 18 -0.74 4.61 -26.34
N ASP A 19 -1.39 3.44 -26.35
CA ASP A 19 -1.25 2.46 -27.44
C ASP A 19 -2.44 1.47 -27.46
N ILE A 20 -2.61 0.75 -28.56
CA ILE A 20 -3.61 -0.31 -28.75
C ILE A 20 -2.91 -1.58 -29.20
N VAL A 21 -2.97 -2.62 -28.37
CA VAL A 21 -2.50 -3.96 -28.73
C VAL A 21 -3.41 -4.55 -29.83
N ALA A 22 -2.80 -5.05 -30.91
CA ALA A 22 -3.50 -5.64 -32.04
C ALA A 22 -3.15 -7.14 -32.19
N PRO A 23 -3.86 -8.04 -31.47
CA PRO A 23 -3.67 -9.48 -31.64
C PRO A 23 -4.07 -9.94 -33.06
N ALA A 24 -3.37 -10.96 -33.58
CA ALA A 24 -3.56 -11.50 -34.93
C ALA A 24 -4.93 -12.16 -35.18
N ASN A 25 -5.75 -12.30 -34.14
CA ASN A 25 -7.09 -12.90 -34.20
C ASN A 25 -8.18 -11.96 -34.79
N GLY A 26 -7.78 -10.78 -35.29
CA GLY A 26 -8.67 -9.81 -35.96
C GLY A 26 -9.64 -9.06 -35.04
N LYS A 27 -9.73 -9.45 -33.76
CA LYS A 27 -10.59 -8.82 -32.75
C LYS A 27 -9.81 -7.80 -31.93
N ASN A 28 -9.45 -6.69 -32.58
CA ASN A 28 -8.79 -5.58 -31.91
C ASN A 28 -9.73 -4.36 -31.80
N PHE A 29 -9.42 -3.49 -30.85
CA PHE A 29 -10.23 -2.30 -30.57
C PHE A 29 -10.39 -1.38 -31.79
N ARG A 30 -9.37 -1.27 -32.67
CA ARG A 30 -9.45 -0.46 -33.89
C ARG A 30 -10.48 -1.01 -34.89
N THR A 31 -10.49 -2.33 -35.09
CA THR A 31 -11.47 -2.99 -35.97
C THR A 31 -12.91 -2.75 -35.47
N ILE A 32 -13.13 -2.91 -34.16
CA ILE A 32 -14.46 -2.72 -33.57
C ILE A 32 -14.88 -1.24 -33.63
N ALA A 33 -13.99 -0.32 -33.27
CA ALA A 33 -14.24 1.12 -33.35
C ALA A 33 -14.61 1.56 -34.77
N GLY A 34 -13.93 1.02 -35.79
CA GLY A 34 -14.23 1.29 -37.20
C GLY A 34 -15.64 0.88 -37.63
N LEU A 35 -16.23 -0.16 -37.04
CA LEU A 35 -17.63 -0.54 -37.30
C LEU A 35 -18.63 0.56 -36.89
N PHE A 36 -18.25 1.41 -35.94
CA PHE A 36 -19.04 2.54 -35.45
C PHE A 36 -18.57 3.88 -36.04
N GLY A 37 -17.69 3.87 -37.05
CA GLY A 37 -17.14 5.09 -37.66
C GLY A 37 -16.20 5.88 -36.74
N TYR A 38 -15.72 5.28 -35.66
CA TYR A 38 -14.82 5.92 -34.70
C TYR A 38 -13.36 5.54 -34.99
N THR A 39 -12.49 6.54 -35.10
CA THR A 39 -11.03 6.34 -35.18
C THR A 39 -10.39 6.84 -33.89
N PRO A 40 -9.79 5.97 -33.07
CA PRO A 40 -9.18 6.39 -31.80
C PRO A 40 -7.91 7.19 -32.04
N VAL A 41 -7.76 8.33 -31.35
CA VAL A 41 -6.52 9.11 -31.29
C VAL A 41 -5.54 8.40 -30.35
N ILE A 42 -4.38 7.98 -30.83
CA ILE A 42 -3.42 7.18 -30.00
C ILE A 42 -2.32 8.07 -29.43
N ASP A 43 -2.11 9.25 -30.01
CA ASP A 43 -1.16 10.23 -29.49
C ASP A 43 -1.59 10.71 -28.10
N PRO A 44 -0.80 10.46 -27.03
CA PRO A 44 -1.13 10.86 -25.67
C PRO A 44 -1.09 12.38 -25.47
N PHE A 45 -0.34 13.12 -26.28
CA PHE A 45 -0.22 14.57 -26.17
C PHE A 45 -1.30 15.32 -26.95
N ALA A 46 -1.97 14.67 -27.90
CA ALA A 46 -3.05 15.25 -28.69
C ALA A 46 -4.43 15.14 -28.01
N ARG A 47 -4.53 14.55 -26.81
CA ARG A 47 -5.82 14.29 -26.13
C ARG A 47 -6.15 15.36 -25.09
N VAL A 48 -7.37 15.88 -25.17
CA VAL A 48 -8.07 16.49 -24.03
C VAL A 48 -8.81 15.38 -23.31
N ALA A 49 -8.37 15.02 -22.10
CA ALA A 49 -9.09 14.08 -21.25
C ALA A 49 -10.23 14.80 -20.54
N VAL A 50 -11.45 14.26 -20.65
CA VAL A 50 -12.61 14.73 -19.89
C VAL A 50 -12.91 13.67 -18.86
N ASN A 51 -12.65 13.98 -17.60
CA ASN A 51 -13.08 13.17 -16.47
C ASN A 51 -14.31 13.84 -15.86
N ASP A 52 -15.35 13.07 -15.59
CA ASP A 52 -16.52 13.58 -14.87
C ASP A 52 -16.34 13.54 -13.33
N ARG A 53 -15.23 12.95 -12.86
CA ARG A 53 -14.82 12.89 -11.46
C ARG A 53 -13.37 13.37 -11.28
N ALA A 54 -13.16 14.25 -10.30
CA ALA A 54 -11.83 14.71 -9.92
C ALA A 54 -10.94 13.50 -9.54
N PRO A 55 -9.76 13.35 -10.16
CA PRO A 55 -8.80 12.32 -9.77
C PRO A 55 -8.22 12.70 -8.40
N LEU A 56 -8.35 11.82 -7.43
CA LEU A 56 -7.73 11.98 -6.11
C LEU A 56 -7.31 10.61 -5.60
N ILE A 57 -6.02 10.41 -5.44
CA ILE A 57 -5.47 9.23 -4.78
C ILE A 57 -4.69 9.74 -3.57
N GLU A 58 -5.25 9.52 -2.39
CA GLU A 58 -4.56 9.80 -1.12
C GLU A 58 -4.25 8.49 -0.41
N ASN A 59 -2.98 8.31 -0.06
CA ASN A 59 -2.48 7.16 0.67
C ASN A 59 -1.60 7.67 1.82
N GLU A 60 -1.96 7.32 3.04
CA GLU A 60 -1.29 7.75 4.24
C GLU A 60 -1.06 6.52 5.14
N SER A 61 0.17 6.33 5.56
CA SER A 61 0.56 5.21 6.44
C SER A 61 1.60 5.66 7.44
N GLY A 62 1.64 4.98 8.57
CA GLY A 62 2.72 5.15 9.50
C GLY A 62 2.62 4.20 10.67
N GLY A 63 3.57 4.32 11.58
CA GLY A 63 3.63 3.50 12.77
C GLY A 63 4.74 3.87 13.71
N VAL A 64 4.69 3.25 14.89
CA VAL A 64 5.70 3.39 15.94
C VAL A 64 5.91 2.06 16.63
N SER A 65 7.15 1.80 17.04
CA SER A 65 7.50 0.67 17.89
C SER A 65 8.43 1.07 19.02
N ALA A 66 8.25 0.40 20.16
CA ALA A 66 9.10 0.53 21.32
C ALA A 66 9.47 -0.85 21.84
N GLN A 67 10.72 -0.97 22.28
CA GLN A 67 11.25 -2.12 23.00
C GLN A 67 11.68 -1.65 24.38
N ILE A 68 11.36 -2.44 25.39
CA ILE A 68 11.80 -2.27 26.77
C ILE A 68 12.45 -3.57 27.21
N ASP A 69 13.67 -3.44 27.73
CA ASP A 69 14.42 -4.55 28.32
C ASP A 69 14.53 -4.31 29.83
N ILE A 70 14.08 -5.28 30.62
CA ILE A 70 14.13 -5.25 32.07
C ILE A 70 15.10 -6.34 32.54
N GLU A 71 16.18 -5.92 33.18
CA GLU A 71 17.14 -6.83 33.81
C GLU A 71 16.59 -7.32 35.15
N LEU A 72 16.47 -8.63 35.29
CA LEU A 72 16.07 -9.33 36.50
C LEU A 72 17.26 -10.18 36.99
N PRO A 73 17.36 -10.49 38.29
CA PRO A 73 18.41 -11.38 38.78
C PRO A 73 18.35 -12.75 38.08
N GLY A 74 19.33 -13.04 37.21
CA GLY A 74 19.42 -14.28 36.45
C GLY A 74 18.54 -14.38 35.21
N ALA A 75 17.91 -13.30 34.74
CA ALA A 75 17.08 -13.30 33.54
C ALA A 75 16.89 -11.89 32.93
N THR A 76 16.47 -11.84 31.67
CA THR A 76 16.10 -10.60 30.97
C THR A 76 14.69 -10.74 30.43
N LEU A 77 13.82 -9.78 30.74
CA LEU A 77 12.50 -9.66 30.14
C LEU A 77 12.54 -8.60 29.04
N THR A 78 12.33 -9.00 27.80
CA THR A 78 12.20 -8.10 26.65
C THR A 78 10.74 -8.01 26.24
N SER A 79 10.19 -6.81 26.18
CA SER A 79 8.85 -6.53 25.67
C SER A 79 8.94 -5.59 24.47
N ILE A 80 8.27 -5.96 23.37
CA ILE A 80 8.20 -5.14 22.15
C ILE A 80 6.73 -4.87 21.84
N SER A 81 6.38 -3.59 21.73
CA SER A 81 5.05 -3.15 21.28
C SER A 81 5.17 -2.32 20.01
N ALA A 82 4.24 -2.53 19.08
CA ALA A 82 4.18 -1.80 17.82
C ALA A 82 2.74 -1.44 17.45
N TRP A 83 2.56 -0.25 16.90
CA TRP A 83 1.30 0.22 16.31
C TRP A 83 1.53 0.66 14.88
N ARG A 84 0.58 0.31 13.99
CA ARG A 84 0.57 0.78 12.60
C ARG A 84 -0.82 1.20 12.17
N PHE A 85 -0.87 2.15 11.24
CA PHE A 85 -2.10 2.54 10.55
C PHE A 85 -1.88 2.68 9.04
N TRP A 86 -2.97 2.54 8.31
CA TRP A 86 -3.05 2.75 6.88
C TRP A 86 -4.40 3.36 6.52
N ASN A 87 -4.37 4.45 5.76
CA ASN A 87 -5.52 5.22 5.31
C ASN A 87 -5.40 5.39 3.79
N TRP A 88 -6.33 4.79 3.06
CA TRP A 88 -6.38 4.82 1.61
C TRP A 88 -7.71 5.39 1.14
N THR A 89 -7.64 6.47 0.37
CA THR A 89 -8.79 7.16 -0.22
C THR A 89 -8.61 7.21 -1.75
N PRO A 90 -9.09 6.20 -2.49
CA PRO A 90 -9.07 6.20 -3.94
C PRO A 90 -10.29 6.92 -4.52
N GLN A 91 -10.06 7.83 -5.45
CA GLN A 91 -11.09 8.52 -6.22
C GLN A 91 -10.59 8.69 -7.66
N GLY A 92 -11.40 8.24 -8.61
CA GLY A 92 -11.13 8.36 -10.02
C GLY A 92 -12.36 8.00 -10.85
N ASP A 93 -12.36 8.45 -12.09
CA ASP A 93 -13.26 8.07 -13.17
C ASP A 93 -12.71 6.76 -13.79
N LEU A 94 -13.29 5.62 -13.41
CA LEU A 94 -12.86 4.27 -13.85
C LEU A 94 -13.79 3.66 -14.91
N ASP A 95 -14.84 4.37 -15.33
CA ASP A 95 -15.75 3.87 -16.36
C ASP A 95 -15.47 4.46 -17.75
N PHE A 96 -14.58 5.47 -17.84
CA PHE A 96 -14.00 5.99 -19.09
C PHE A 96 -15.06 6.46 -20.10
N ILE A 97 -16.24 6.83 -19.61
CA ILE A 97 -17.34 7.33 -20.42
C ILE A 97 -17.69 8.75 -19.96
N PRO A 98 -18.03 9.66 -20.89
CA PRO A 98 -18.40 11.03 -20.53
C PRO A 98 -19.75 11.12 -19.82
N LEU A 99 -20.50 10.01 -19.77
CA LEU A 99 -21.74 9.91 -19.04
C LEU A 99 -21.40 9.61 -17.59
N SER A 100 -21.88 10.47 -16.69
CA SER A 100 -21.90 10.12 -15.28
C SER A 100 -22.78 8.91 -15.08
N ALA A 101 -22.17 7.73 -15.02
CA ALA A 101 -22.85 6.58 -14.52
C ALA A 101 -23.02 6.85 -13.03
N PRO A 102 -24.27 6.97 -12.51
CA PRO A 102 -24.47 6.84 -11.08
C PRO A 102 -24.08 5.40 -10.77
N SER A 103 -22.80 5.16 -10.47
CA SER A 103 -22.38 3.87 -9.98
C SER A 103 -23.09 3.72 -8.65
N PRO A 104 -24.01 2.76 -8.49
CA PRO A 104 -24.57 2.47 -7.17
C PRO A 104 -23.51 1.79 -6.29
N ARG A 105 -22.29 1.56 -6.82
CA ARG A 105 -21.17 1.15 -6.00
C ARG A 105 -20.94 2.28 -4.99
N PRO A 106 -21.05 1.98 -3.68
CA PRO A 106 -20.64 2.93 -2.67
C PRO A 106 -19.24 3.38 -3.06
N THR A 107 -19.00 4.70 -2.97
CA THR A 107 -17.68 5.34 -2.94
C THR A 107 -16.58 4.31 -2.76
N MET A 108 -15.65 4.16 -3.73
CA MET A 108 -14.57 3.17 -3.65
C MET A 108 -14.11 3.06 -2.20
N PRO A 109 -14.10 1.85 -1.60
CA PRO A 109 -14.01 1.72 -0.15
C PRO A 109 -12.76 2.45 0.32
N THR A 110 -12.97 3.56 1.03
CA THR A 110 -11.88 4.27 1.68
C THR A 110 -11.46 3.39 2.85
N GLY A 111 -10.28 2.78 2.74
CA GLY A 111 -9.78 1.83 3.73
C GLY A 111 -9.01 2.56 4.81
N LYS A 112 -9.56 2.62 6.02
CA LYS A 112 -8.81 2.99 7.23
C LYS A 112 -8.61 1.75 8.07
N THR A 113 -7.37 1.41 8.39
CA THR A 113 -7.04 0.23 9.21
C THR A 113 -5.92 0.60 10.16
N SER A 114 -6.00 0.11 11.39
CA SER A 114 -4.93 0.23 12.37
C SER A 114 -4.77 -1.07 13.15
N THR A 115 -3.55 -1.39 13.57
CA THR A 115 -3.25 -2.63 14.29
C THR A 115 -2.18 -2.38 15.33
N VAL A 116 -2.40 -2.93 16.54
CA VAL A 116 -1.38 -3.03 17.60
C VAL A 116 -0.91 -4.48 17.69
N ARG A 117 0.39 -4.69 17.86
CA ARG A 117 0.98 -6.00 18.17
C ARG A 117 1.97 -5.86 19.31
N THR A 118 1.93 -6.81 20.23
CA THR A 118 2.87 -6.91 21.36
C THR A 118 3.45 -8.31 21.41
N ALA A 119 4.73 -8.43 21.73
CA ALA A 119 5.43 -9.68 21.93
C ALA A 119 6.40 -9.57 23.09
N ASP A 120 6.41 -10.59 23.95
CA ASP A 120 7.26 -10.65 25.15
C ASP A 120 8.15 -11.89 25.10
N ARG A 121 9.41 -11.74 25.52
CA ARG A 121 10.38 -12.83 25.63
C ARG A 121 11.08 -12.75 26.99
N PHE A 122 11.13 -13.90 27.67
CA PHE A 122 11.90 -14.08 28.90
C PHE A 122 13.11 -14.97 28.60
N ASP A 123 14.31 -14.42 28.75
CA ASP A 123 15.56 -15.17 28.59
C ASP A 123 16.20 -15.43 29.95
N ARG A 124 16.54 -16.67 30.25
CA ARG A 124 17.21 -17.03 31.51
C ARG A 124 18.70 -16.98 31.26
N GLN A 125 19.41 -16.12 31.99
CA GLN A 125 20.87 -16.15 31.99
C GLN A 125 21.29 -17.52 32.52
N GLN A 126 21.84 -18.37 31.65
CA GLN A 126 22.49 -19.60 32.10
C GLN A 126 23.66 -19.14 32.98
N GLN A 127 23.48 -19.18 34.29
CA GLN A 127 24.58 -19.10 35.24
C GLN A 127 25.57 -20.16 34.78
N GLY A 128 26.74 -19.71 34.30
CA GLY A 128 27.86 -20.58 34.02
C GLY A 128 28.08 -21.45 35.25
N ARG A 129 27.71 -22.72 35.15
CA ARG A 129 28.13 -23.72 36.12
C ARG A 129 29.65 -23.69 36.11
N LEU A 130 30.20 -23.30 37.26
CA LEU A 130 31.51 -23.72 37.76
C LEU A 130 32.02 -24.98 37.06
N CYS A 131 33.10 -24.86 36.30
CA CYS A 131 33.90 -26.00 35.90
C CYS A 131 35.38 -25.61 36.04
N GLY A 132 36.04 -26.13 37.07
CA GLY A 132 37.51 -26.27 37.09
C GLY A 132 38.32 -25.32 37.96
N ARG A 133 38.08 -25.29 39.28
CA ARG A 133 39.23 -25.20 40.21
C ARG A 133 39.76 -26.62 40.38
N ALA A 134 40.78 -26.98 39.60
CA ALA A 134 41.64 -28.12 39.89
C ALA A 134 42.97 -27.57 40.37
N LEU A 135 43.14 -27.60 41.69
CA LEU A 135 44.41 -27.47 42.38
C LEU A 135 45.27 -28.68 42.01
N LEU A 136 46.48 -28.46 41.50
CA LEU A 136 47.60 -29.39 41.60
C LEU A 136 48.91 -28.58 41.56
N LEU A 137 49.83 -29.05 42.40
CA LEU A 137 51.14 -28.53 42.82
C LEU A 137 52.01 -27.91 41.72
#